data_AF-A0A4Q7EN53-F1
#
_entry.id   AF-A0A4Q7EN53-F1
#
_cell.length_a   1.000
_cell.length_b   1.000
_cell.length_c   1.000
_cell.angle_alpha   90.00
_cell.angle_beta   90.00
_cell.angle_gamma   90.00
#
_symmetry.space_group_name_H-M   'P 1'
#
loop_
_entity.id
_entity.type
_entity.pdbx_description
1 polymer ?
#
loop_
_entity_poly.entity_id
_entity_poly.type
_entity_poly.pdbx_seq_one_letter_code
_entity_poly.pdbx_strand_id
1 'polypeptide(L)'
;MKGSWDSAAIKSVFYTGLLLLLGIATQRLGDFTSPIEIVRMFITVALLSAFYLAFSVAGWLAIGLPVHWLCSRYTNGHLVYYATLPAILLTLTFIFNGPWLLPGCALLQACLFRYYLHRG
;
A
#
# COMPACT_ATOMS: atom_id res chain seq x y z
N MET A 1 -20.59 -11.59 -8.05
CA MET A 1 -19.82 -10.43 -7.57
C MET A 1 -18.94 -9.99 -8.73
N LYS A 2 -19.26 -8.88 -9.41
CA LYS A 2 -18.53 -8.42 -10.61
C LYS A 2 -18.23 -6.91 -10.52
N GLY A 3 -17.63 -6.49 -9.41
CA GLY A 3 -16.79 -5.29 -9.46
C GLY A 3 -15.49 -5.67 -10.15
N SER A 4 -14.97 -4.82 -11.06
CA SER A 4 -13.69 -5.07 -11.72
C SER A 4 -12.55 -5.05 -10.69
N TRP A 5 -12.19 -6.25 -10.24
CA TRP A 5 -11.15 -6.51 -9.26
C TRP A 5 -9.82 -5.84 -9.64
N ASP A 6 -9.52 -5.88 -10.93
CA ASP A 6 -8.46 -5.19 -11.64
C ASP A 6 -8.47 -3.67 -11.40
N SER A 7 -9.63 -3.02 -11.53
CA SER A 7 -9.77 -1.58 -11.24
C SER A 7 -9.59 -1.28 -9.76
N ALA A 8 -10.12 -2.13 -8.87
CA ALA A 8 -9.98 -1.97 -7.43
C ALA A 8 -8.52 -2.11 -6.97
N ALA A 9 -7.78 -3.08 -7.53
CA ALA A 9 -6.36 -3.27 -7.27
C ALA A 9 -5.56 -2.03 -7.70
N ILE A 10 -5.73 -1.56 -8.94
CA ILE A 10 -5.03 -0.38 -9.46
C ILE A 10 -5.31 0.87 -8.60
N LYS A 11 -6.58 1.13 -8.27
CA LYS A 11 -6.96 2.28 -7.43
C LYS A 11 -6.32 2.17 -6.05
N SER A 12 -6.38 1.01 -5.42
CA SER A 12 -5.81 0.82 -4.07
C SER A 12 -4.29 1.07 -4.03
N VAL A 13 -3.55 0.60 -5.03
CA VAL A 13 -2.10 0.83 -5.15
C VAL A 13 -1.81 2.30 -5.44
N PHE A 14 -2.58 2.92 -6.33
CA PHE A 14 -2.38 4.32 -6.71
C PHE A 14 -2.58 5.27 -5.51
N TYR A 15 -3.71 5.15 -4.80
CA TYR A 15 -4.00 6.03 -3.67
C TYR A 15 -3.06 5.80 -2.49
N THR A 16 -2.65 4.54 -2.25
CA THR A 16 -1.69 4.23 -1.19
C THR A 16 -0.29 4.75 -1.53
N GLY A 17 0.15 4.61 -2.78
CA GLY A 17 1.40 5.18 -3.26
C GLY A 17 1.42 6.71 -3.15
N LEU A 18 0.32 7.37 -3.49
CA LEU A 18 0.19 8.83 -3.36
C LEU A 18 0.28 9.28 -1.90
N LEU A 19 -0.32 8.53 -0.98
CA LEU A 19 -0.21 8.79 0.46
C LEU A 19 1.22 8.59 0.97
N LEU A 20 1.92 7.55 0.52
CA LEU A 20 3.33 7.32 0.86
C LEU A 20 4.21 8.48 0.40
N LEU A 21 4.01 8.93 -0.84
CA LEU A 21 4.71 10.08 -1.41
C LEU A 21 4.43 11.37 -0.62
N LEU A 22 3.16 11.60 -0.26
CA LEU A 22 2.78 12.73 0.56
C LEU A 22 3.43 12.67 1.95
N GLY A 23 3.41 11.51 2.60
CA GLY A 23 4.00 11.31 3.93
C GLY A 23 5.52 11.55 3.96
N ILE A 24 6.22 11.29 2.86
CA ILE A 24 7.66 11.56 2.76
C ILE A 24 7.91 13.01 2.36
N ALA A 25 7.08 13.58 1.49
CA ALA A 25 7.15 15.00 1.17
C ALA A 25 6.97 15.86 2.43
N THR A 26 6.05 15.50 3.34
CA THR A 26 5.84 16.24 4.59
C THR A 26 7.01 16.12 5.56
N GLN A 27 7.72 14.98 5.58
CA GLN A 27 8.95 14.82 6.36
C GLN A 27 10.14 15.62 5.82
N ARG A 28 10.05 16.11 4.58
CA ARG A 28 11.13 16.86 3.90
C ARG A 28 10.77 18.33 3.64
N LEU A 29 9.61 18.80 4.11
CA LEU A 29 9.19 20.21 4.05
C LEU A 29 10.10 21.05 4.96
N GLY A 30 11.25 21.46 4.44
CA GLY A 30 12.23 22.28 5.17
C GLY A 30 13.60 22.36 4.48
N ASP A 31 13.98 21.32 3.71
CA ASP A 31 15.32 21.17 3.13
C ASP A 31 15.45 21.75 1.70
N PHE A 32 14.68 22.80 1.35
CA PHE A 32 14.64 23.34 -0.01
C PHE A 32 15.54 24.56 -0.20
N THR A 33 16.81 24.44 0.16
CA THR A 33 17.75 25.57 0.11
C THR A 33 18.59 25.60 -1.16
N SER A 34 18.67 24.50 -1.91
CA SER A 34 19.53 24.40 -3.09
C SER A 34 18.95 23.56 -4.25
N PRO A 35 19.33 23.84 -5.52
CA PRO A 35 18.90 23.05 -6.68
C PRO A 35 19.29 21.56 -6.59
N ILE A 36 20.40 21.24 -5.91
CA ILE A 36 20.85 19.86 -5.73
C ILE A 36 19.94 19.07 -4.76
N GLU A 37 19.32 19.72 -3.79
CA GLU A 37 18.34 19.10 -2.88
C GLU A 37 17.05 18.76 -3.62
N ILE A 38 16.62 19.61 -4.56
CA ILE A 38 15.46 19.35 -5.42
C ILE A 38 15.70 18.11 -6.30
N VAL A 39 16.88 18.01 -6.93
CA VAL A 39 17.25 16.83 -7.73
C VAL A 39 17.30 15.58 -6.86
N ARG A 40 17.88 15.66 -5.66
CA ARG A 40 17.95 14.55 -4.70
C ARG A 40 16.56 14.09 -4.27
N MET A 41 15.63 15.01 -4.04
CA MET A 41 14.23 14.69 -3.74
C MET A 41 13.58 13.95 -4.90
N PHE A 42 13.74 14.43 -6.14
CA PHE A 42 13.16 13.79 -7.32
C PHE A 42 13.67 12.35 -7.48
N ILE A 43 14.98 12.13 -7.34
CA ILE A 43 15.59 10.80 -7.40
C ILE A 43 15.04 9.90 -6.26
N THR A 44 14.93 10.44 -5.05
CA THR A 44 14.41 9.69 -3.88
C THR A 44 12.95 9.27 -4.10
N VAL A 45 12.11 10.19 -4.58
CA VAL A 45 10.70 9.93 -4.90
C VAL A 45 10.57 8.90 -6.02
N ALA A 46 11.37 9.01 -7.09
CA ALA A 46 11.35 8.08 -8.20
C ALA A 46 11.76 6.67 -7.78
N LEU A 47 12.88 6.54 -7.05
CA LEU A 47 13.35 5.25 -6.55
C LEU A 47 12.34 4.63 -5.59
N LEU A 48 11.83 5.40 -4.63
CA LEU A 48 10.83 4.90 -3.70
C LEU A 48 9.56 4.46 -4.41
N SER A 49 9.07 5.23 -5.38
CA SER A 49 7.90 4.86 -6.18
C SER A 49 8.12 3.54 -6.92
N ALA A 50 9.31 3.36 -7.50
CA ALA A 50 9.68 2.12 -8.19
C ALA A 50 9.72 0.93 -7.22
N PHE A 51 10.37 1.08 -6.06
CA PHE A 51 10.40 0.03 -5.04
C PHE A 51 8.99 -0.28 -4.51
N TYR A 52 8.20 0.74 -4.18
CA TYR A 52 6.83 0.57 -3.72
C TYR A 52 5.98 -0.19 -4.74
N LEU A 53 6.05 0.17 -6.02
CA LEU A 53 5.34 -0.53 -7.09
C LEU A 53 5.81 -1.98 -7.22
N ALA A 54 7.13 -2.22 -7.20
CA ALA A 54 7.69 -3.57 -7.28
C ALA A 54 7.22 -4.46 -6.11
N PHE A 55 7.31 -3.96 -4.87
CA PHE A 55 6.84 -4.67 -3.68
C PHE A 55 5.32 -4.83 -3.67
N SER A 56 4.57 -3.85 -4.16
CA SER A 56 3.11 -3.93 -4.26
C SER A 56 2.68 -5.00 -5.27
N VAL A 57 3.32 -5.06 -6.44
CA VAL A 57 3.09 -6.13 -7.43
C VAL A 57 3.48 -7.49 -6.85
N ALA A 58 4.66 -7.60 -6.22
CA ALA A 58 5.10 -8.84 -5.59
C ALA A 58 4.15 -9.30 -4.47
N GLY A 59 3.70 -8.38 -3.61
CA GLY A 59 2.73 -8.66 -2.55
C GLY A 59 1.36 -9.06 -3.09
N TRP A 60 0.91 -8.43 -4.18
CA TRP A 60 -0.29 -8.85 -4.90
C TRP A 60 -0.15 -10.23 -5.51
N LEU A 61 0.97 -10.57 -6.14
CA LEU A 61 1.20 -11.89 -6.73
C LEU A 61 1.31 -12.99 -5.67
N ALA A 62 2.07 -12.76 -4.60
CA ALA A 62 2.37 -13.76 -3.59
C ALA A 62 1.25 -13.96 -2.58
N ILE A 63 0.53 -12.89 -2.21
CA ILE A 63 -0.45 -12.90 -1.11
C ILE A 63 -1.81 -12.40 -1.58
N GLY A 64 -1.86 -11.25 -2.24
CA GLY A 64 -3.13 -10.59 -2.61
C GLY A 64 -4.03 -11.44 -3.52
N LEU A 65 -3.48 -12.05 -4.55
CA LEU A 65 -4.17 -12.91 -5.51
C LEU A 65 -4.61 -14.24 -4.88
N PRO A 66 -3.74 -15.01 -4.20
CA PRO A 66 -4.14 -16.22 -3.49
C PRO A 66 -5.22 -15.95 -2.44
N VAL A 67 -5.06 -14.89 -1.63
CA VAL A 67 -6.06 -14.49 -0.63
C VAL A 67 -7.36 -14.07 -1.30
N HIS A 68 -7.29 -13.32 -2.40
CA HIS A 68 -8.48 -12.94 -3.15
C HIS A 68 -9.23 -14.13 -3.71
N TRP A 69 -8.52 -15.06 -4.34
CA TRP A 69 -9.08 -16.29 -4.89
C TRP A 69 -9.72 -17.14 -3.79
N LEU A 70 -9.03 -17.33 -2.66
CA LEU A 70 -9.54 -18.09 -1.52
C LEU A 70 -10.77 -17.42 -0.91
N CYS A 71 -10.77 -16.10 -0.73
CA CYS A 71 -11.90 -15.37 -0.16
C CYS A 71 -13.12 -15.33 -1.08
N SER A 72 -12.89 -15.21 -2.39
CA SER A 72 -13.93 -15.27 -3.42
C SER A 72 -14.61 -16.64 -3.45
N ARG A 73 -13.85 -17.71 -3.16
CA ARG A 73 -14.35 -19.08 -3.23
C ARG A 73 -14.98 -19.61 -1.93
N TYR A 74 -14.52 -19.16 -0.77
CA TYR A 74 -14.88 -19.79 0.51
C TYR A 74 -15.54 -18.87 1.55
N THR A 75 -15.37 -17.55 1.49
CA THR A 75 -15.72 -16.67 2.63
C THR A 75 -16.52 -15.42 2.26
N ASN A 76 -17.20 -15.42 1.11
CA ASN A 76 -18.04 -14.30 0.64
C ASN A 76 -17.31 -12.92 0.65
N GLY A 77 -15.98 -12.90 0.59
CA GLY A 77 -15.19 -11.66 0.52
C GLY A 77 -15.05 -10.86 1.83
N HIS A 78 -15.04 -11.50 2.99
CA HIS A 78 -14.88 -10.80 4.28
C HIS A 78 -13.54 -10.05 4.42
N LEU A 79 -13.56 -8.79 4.89
CA LEU A 79 -12.38 -7.92 5.08
C LEU A 79 -11.29 -8.55 5.95
N VAL A 80 -11.70 -9.37 6.91
CA VAL A 80 -10.84 -9.93 7.95
C VAL A 80 -9.64 -10.65 7.35
N TYR A 81 -9.79 -11.32 6.21
CA TYR A 81 -8.72 -12.08 5.56
C TYR A 81 -7.70 -11.21 4.81
N TYR A 82 -8.10 -10.02 4.36
CA TYR A 82 -7.21 -9.07 3.69
C TYR A 82 -6.45 -8.18 4.68
N ALA A 83 -7.08 -7.85 5.81
CA ALA A 83 -6.54 -6.93 6.79
C ALA A 83 -5.70 -7.61 7.89
N THR A 84 -5.89 -8.91 8.15
CA THR A 84 -5.20 -9.61 9.26
C THR A 84 -3.69 -9.60 9.12
N LEU A 85 -3.16 -10.00 7.96
CA LEU A 85 -1.72 -10.07 7.76
C LEU A 85 -1.02 -8.70 7.87
N PRO A 86 -1.48 -7.63 7.20
CA PRO A 86 -0.91 -6.30 7.41
C PRO A 86 -1.16 -5.76 8.83
N ALA A 87 -2.28 -6.08 9.49
CA ALA A 87 -2.53 -5.65 10.87
C ALA A 87 -1.59 -6.33 11.87
N ILE A 88 -1.28 -7.62 11.69
CA ILE A 88 -0.30 -8.35 12.51
C ILE A 88 1.08 -7.72 12.34
N LEU A 89 1.51 -7.49 11.10
CA LEU A 89 2.79 -6.83 10.82
C LEU A 89 2.86 -5.44 11.44
N LEU A 90 1.81 -4.61 11.28
CA LEU A 90 1.74 -3.28 11.89
C LEU A 90 1.85 -3.37 13.42
N THR A 91 1.14 -4.30 14.05
CA THR A 91 1.17 -4.50 15.51
C THR A 91 2.57 -4.91 15.99
N LEU A 92 3.21 -5.86 15.31
CA LEU A 92 4.60 -6.25 15.59
C LEU A 92 5.54 -5.04 15.46
N THR A 93 5.32 -4.22 14.44
CA THR A 93 6.15 -3.04 14.20
C THR A 93 6.04 -2.01 15.32
N PHE A 94 4.83 -1.81 15.86
CA PHE A 94 4.64 -0.97 17.06
C PHE A 94 5.29 -1.56 18.31
N ILE A 95 5.21 -2.89 18.51
CA ILE A 95 5.82 -3.57 19.67
C ILE A 95 7.35 -3.43 19.66
N PHE A 96 7.97 -3.56 18.48
CA PHE A 96 9.43 -3.54 18.32
C PHE A 96 9.99 -2.17 17.90
N ASN A 97 9.20 -1.08 17.94
CA ASN A 97 9.60 0.25 17.46
C ASN A 97 10.20 0.24 16.04
N GLY A 98 9.66 -0.60 15.16
CA GLY A 98 10.08 -0.70 13.78
C GLY A 98 9.47 0.38 12.87
N PRO A 99 9.80 0.36 11.56
CA PRO A 99 9.28 1.30 10.59
C PRO A 99 7.79 1.05 10.28
N TRP A 100 6.90 1.74 10.99
CA TRP A 100 5.43 1.56 10.92
C TRP A 100 4.78 2.02 9.60
N LEU A 101 5.45 2.87 8.83
CA LEU A 101 4.88 3.49 7.63
C LEU A 101 4.53 2.46 6.55
N LEU A 102 5.42 1.50 6.29
CA LEU A 102 5.22 0.46 5.28
C LEU A 102 4.05 -0.50 5.61
N PRO A 103 3.99 -1.12 6.81
CA PRO A 103 2.85 -1.96 7.17
C PRO A 103 1.55 -1.15 7.32
N GLY A 104 1.62 0.13 7.72
CA GLY A 104 0.48 1.04 7.72
C GLY A 104 -0.08 1.27 6.32
N CYS A 105 0.78 1.56 5.34
CA CYS A 105 0.41 1.66 3.93
C CYS A 105 -0.17 0.34 3.39
N ALA A 106 0.40 -0.81 3.75
CA ALA A 106 -0.12 -2.11 3.33
C ALA A 106 -1.54 -2.38 3.88
N LEU A 107 -1.81 -1.99 5.13
CA LEU A 107 -3.15 -2.11 5.72
C LEU A 107 -4.15 -1.18 5.02
N LEU A 108 -3.76 0.07 4.75
CA LEU A 108 -4.56 1.04 4.00
C LEU A 108 -4.86 0.55 2.58
N GLN A 109 -3.87 -0.02 1.89
CA GLN A 109 -4.05 -0.63 0.57
C GLN A 109 -5.07 -1.76 0.60
N ALA A 110 -5.01 -2.64 1.61
CA ALA A 110 -5.97 -3.72 1.78
C ALA A 110 -7.40 -3.20 2.05
N CYS A 111 -7.54 -2.16 2.87
CA CYS A 111 -8.81 -1.50 3.15
C CYS A 111 -9.41 -0.83 1.90
N LEU A 112 -8.59 -0.06 1.17
CA LEU A 112 -8.99 0.60 -0.09
C LEU A 112 -9.38 -0.40 -1.16
N PHE A 113 -8.64 -1.50 -1.28
CA PHE A 113 -8.95 -2.56 -2.22
C PHE A 113 -10.36 -3.12 -1.99
N ARG A 114 -10.71 -3.48 -0.75
CA ARG A 114 -12.08 -3.94 -0.44
C ARG A 114 -13.12 -2.85 -0.70
N TYR A 115 -12.82 -1.61 -0.32
CA TYR A 115 -13.72 -0.49 -0.55
C TYR A 115 -14.07 -0.35 -2.03
N TYR A 116 -13.07 -0.38 -2.92
CA TYR A 116 -13.31 -0.30 -4.37
C TYR A 116 -13.92 -1.59 -4.94
N LEU A 117 -13.64 -2.76 -4.37
CA LEU A 117 -14.23 -4.03 -4.78
C LEU A 117 -15.74 -4.11 -4.52
N HIS A 118 -16.22 -3.50 -3.45
CA HIS A 118 -17.65 -3.49 -3.09
C HIS A 118 -18.44 -2.32 -3.71
N ARG A 119 -17.75 -1.32 -4.27
CA ARG A 119 -18.35 -0.09 -4.82
C ARG A 119 -18.32 -0.04 -6.35
N GLY A 120 -17.71 -1.02 -7.02
CA GLY A 120 -17.74 -1.23 -8.47
C GLY A 120 -18.65 -2.38 -8.84
#